data_AF-B7SLZ9-F1
#
_entry.id   AF-B7SLZ9-F1
#
_cell.length_a   1.000
_cell.length_b   1.000
_cell.length_c   1.000
_cell.angle_alpha   90.00
_cell.angle_beta   90.00
_cell.angle_gamma   90.00
#
_symmetry.space_group_name_H-M   'P 1'
#
loop_
_entity.id
_entity.type
_entity.pdbx_description
1 polymer ?
#
loop_
_entity_poly.entity_id
_entity_poly.type
_entity_poly.pdbx_seq_one_letter_code
_entity_poly.pdbx_strand_id
1 'polypeptide(L)' 'VLLIAVLFLAACQLITSAIYVRSERKHPDMRSSIRNSMLTKKRCLTTGETCWLASSCCSFSCTNNVCF' A
#
# COMPACT_ATOMS: atom_id res chain seq x y z
N VAL A 1 -26.37 -35.75 -20.85
CA VAL A 1 -26.20 -35.45 -19.40
C VAL A 1 -24.75 -35.09 -19.06
N LEU A 2 -23.76 -35.92 -19.42
CA LEU A 2 -22.34 -35.65 -19.15
C LEU A 2 -21.83 -34.30 -19.69
N LEU A 3 -22.23 -33.92 -20.91
CA LEU A 3 -21.83 -32.63 -21.51
C LEU A 3 -22.35 -31.42 -20.71
N ILE A 4 -23.57 -31.49 -20.17
CA ILE A 4 -24.15 -30.41 -19.37
C ILE A 4 -23.38 -30.28 -18.04
N ALA A 5 -23.04 -31.41 -17.41
CA ALA A 5 -22.23 -31.42 -16.19
C ALA A 5 -20.83 -30.84 -16.41
N VAL A 6 -20.17 -31.18 -17.52
CA VAL A 6 -18.84 -30.65 -17.87
C VAL A 6 -18.88 -29.15 -18.14
N LEU A 7 -19.89 -28.66 -18.88
CA LEU A 7 -20.06 -27.23 -19.14
C LEU A 7 -20.32 -26.44 -17.85
N PHE A 8 -21.12 -26.99 -16.94
CA PHE A 8 -21.41 -26.37 -15.65
C PHE A 8 -20.16 -26.29 -14.76
N LEU A 9 -19.39 -27.38 -14.68
CA LEU A 9 -18.11 -27.40 -13.96
C LEU A 9 -17.09 -26.41 -14.55
N ALA A 10 -17.00 -26.31 -15.88
CA ALA A 10 -16.12 -25.35 -16.54
C ALA A 10 -16.51 -23.90 -16.22
N ALA A 11 -17.80 -23.57 -16.23
CA ALA A 11 -18.30 -22.24 -15.85
C ALA A 11 -17.97 -21.91 -14.38
N CYS A 12 -18.16 -22.86 -13.46
CA CYS A 12 -17.83 -22.67 -12.04
C CYS A 12 -16.33 -22.43 -11.82
N GLN A 13 -15.45 -23.14 -12.55
CA GLN A 13 -14.00 -22.96 -12.45
C GLN A 13 -13.53 -21.66 -13.10
N LEU A 14 -14.15 -21.22 -14.19
CA LEU A 14 -13.89 -19.91 -14.81
C LEU A 14 -14.29 -18.75 -13.89
N ILE A 15 -15.43 -18.86 -13.21
CA ILE A 15 -15.87 -17.85 -12.23
C ILE A 15 -14.97 -17.90 -11.00
N THR A 16 -14.62 -19.09 -10.50
CA THR A 16 -13.75 -19.25 -9.32
C THR A 16 -12.33 -18.77 -9.59
N SER A 17 -11.75 -19.03 -10.77
CA SER A 17 -10.45 -18.48 -11.16
C SER A 17 -10.52 -16.97 -11.39
N ALA A 18 -11.60 -16.45 -11.99
CA ALA A 18 -11.81 -15.00 -12.11
C ALA A 18 -11.98 -14.32 -10.75
N ILE A 19 -12.64 -14.97 -9.78
CA ILE A 19 -12.81 -14.48 -8.41
C ILE A 19 -11.54 -14.67 -7.58
N TYR A 20 -10.80 -15.77 -7.74
CA TYR A 20 -9.50 -16.00 -7.10
C TYR A 20 -8.48 -14.99 -7.60
N VAL A 21 -8.37 -14.79 -8.91
CA VAL A 21 -7.54 -13.73 -9.54
C VAL A 21 -8.03 -12.33 -9.15
N ARG A 22 -9.35 -12.10 -9.00
CA ARG A 22 -9.91 -10.79 -8.59
C ARG A 22 -9.78 -10.53 -7.08
N SER A 23 -9.81 -11.56 -6.24
CA SER A 23 -9.55 -11.48 -4.80
C SER A 23 -8.05 -11.35 -4.52
N GLU A 24 -7.20 -12.04 -5.27
CA GLU A 24 -5.73 -11.82 -5.28
C GLU A 24 -5.31 -10.57 -6.06
N ARG A 25 -6.22 -9.85 -6.73
CA ARG A 25 -5.98 -8.49 -7.28
C ARG A 25 -6.78 -7.40 -6.58
N LYS A 26 -7.42 -7.68 -5.45
CA LYS A 26 -7.91 -6.67 -4.52
C LYS A 26 -7.13 -6.78 -3.21
N HIS A 27 -5.87 -6.36 -3.29
CA HIS A 27 -4.89 -6.11 -2.22
C HIS A 27 -3.94 -7.26 -1.83
N PRO A 28 -3.10 -7.68 -2.78
CA PRO A 28 -1.70 -7.86 -2.43
C PRO A 28 -0.83 -7.38 -3.59
N ASP A 29 -0.63 -6.07 -3.71
CA ASP A 29 0.60 -5.50 -4.27
C ASP A 29 0.61 -3.97 -4.17
N MET A 30 0.74 -3.46 -2.94
CA MET A 30 1.26 -2.11 -2.76
C MET A 30 2.63 -2.14 -2.07
N ARG A 31 3.43 -3.18 -2.32
CA ARG A 31 4.85 -3.24 -1.96
C ARG A 31 5.77 -2.77 -3.10
N SER A 32 5.30 -1.88 -3.97
CA SER A 32 6.13 -1.27 -5.02
C SER A 32 5.94 0.24 -5.19
N SER A 33 4.83 0.83 -4.69
CA SER A 33 4.60 2.29 -4.76
C SER A 33 4.90 3.06 -3.46
N ILE A 34 5.48 2.42 -2.43
CA ILE A 34 5.96 3.14 -1.24
C ILE A 34 7.32 3.79 -1.50
N ARG A 35 8.11 3.27 -2.45
CA ARG A 35 9.47 3.77 -2.67
C ARG A 35 9.51 5.10 -3.42
N ASN A 36 8.52 5.37 -4.28
CA ASN A 36 8.44 6.62 -5.06
C ASN A 36 7.55 7.70 -4.41
N SER A 37 6.62 7.34 -3.52
CA SER A 37 5.92 8.31 -2.66
C SER A 37 6.86 8.89 -1.57
N MET A 38 7.92 8.18 -1.21
CA MET A 38 8.91 8.66 -0.21
C MET A 38 9.81 9.79 -0.72
N LEU A 39 9.85 10.04 -2.03
CA LEU A 39 10.64 11.14 -2.62
C LEU A 39 9.86 12.46 -2.67
N THR A 40 8.52 12.42 -2.57
CA THR A 40 7.66 13.62 -2.54
C THR A 40 7.00 13.86 -1.19
N LYS A 41 6.86 12.83 -0.35
CA LYS A 41 6.57 13.03 1.08
C LYS A 41 7.88 13.44 1.73
N LYS A 42 8.14 14.75 1.86
CA LYS A 42 9.30 15.30 2.59
C LYS A 42 9.53 14.42 3.82
N ARG A 43 10.66 13.72 3.88
CA ARG A 43 10.99 12.96 5.09
C ARG A 43 10.97 13.97 6.24
N CYS A 44 10.20 13.67 7.27
CA CYS A 44 10.22 14.50 8.46
C CYS A 44 11.65 14.47 9.05
N LEU A 45 12.01 15.56 9.70
CA LEU A 45 13.28 15.75 10.36
C LEU A 45 13.34 14.87 11.61
N THR A 46 14.43 14.16 11.75
CA THR A 46 14.79 13.31 12.88
C THR A 46 15.31 14.14 14.05
N THR A 47 15.31 13.55 15.25
CA THR A 47 15.79 14.20 16.47
C THR A 47 17.23 14.73 16.30
N GLY A 48 17.46 15.98 16.68
CA GLY A 48 18.74 16.68 16.51
C GLY A 48 18.89 17.48 15.20
N GLU A 49 18.01 17.28 14.22
CA GLU A 49 18.04 18.06 12.98
C GLU A 49 17.43 19.46 13.15
N THR A 50 17.93 20.41 12.34
CA THR A 50 17.48 21.80 12.39
C THR A 50 16.07 21.95 11.82
N CYS A 51 15.16 22.53 12.59
CA CYS A 51 13.76 22.71 12.23
C CYS A 51 13.29 24.17 12.29
N TRP A 52 12.29 24.47 11.49
CA TRP A 52 11.62 25.78 11.45
C TRP A 52 10.17 25.70 11.97
N LEU A 53 9.51 24.57 11.75
CA LEU A 53 8.15 24.31 12.21
C LEU A 53 8.12 22.95 12.92
N ALA A 54 7.29 22.83 13.95
CA ALA A 54 7.03 21.57 14.65
C ALA A 54 6.62 20.43 13.69
N SER A 55 5.77 20.71 12.70
CA SER A 55 5.34 19.75 11.68
C SER A 55 6.44 19.27 10.73
N SER A 56 7.61 19.91 10.76
CA SER A 56 8.78 19.44 10.01
C SER A 56 9.44 18.26 10.71
N CYS A 57 9.34 18.17 12.04
CA CYS A 57 9.92 17.10 12.86
C CYS A 57 9.01 15.88 12.90
N CYS A 58 9.58 14.68 12.92
CA CYS A 58 8.81 13.43 13.03
C CYS A 58 8.06 13.31 14.37
N SER A 59 8.62 13.93 15.42
CA SER A 59 8.03 14.01 16.76
C SER A 59 6.99 15.13 16.91
N PHE A 60 6.78 15.95 15.87
CA PHE A 60 5.98 17.17 15.93
C PHE A 60 6.45 18.15 17.02
N SER A 61 7.74 18.13 17.37
CA SER A 61 8.34 19.00 18.39
C SER A 61 9.59 19.67 17.86
N CYS A 62 9.59 21.02 17.84
CA CYS A 62 10.71 21.84 17.40
C CYS A 62 11.00 22.89 18.48
N THR A 63 12.16 22.79 19.12
CA THR A 63 12.58 23.67 20.22
C THR A 63 14.00 24.15 19.95
N ASN A 64 14.28 25.46 20.12
CA ASN A 64 15.58 26.04 19.77
C ASN A 64 16.06 25.70 18.34
N ASN A 65 15.12 25.62 17.41
CA ASN A 65 15.35 25.22 16.02
C ASN A 65 15.93 23.80 15.88
N VAL A 66 15.67 22.91 16.84
CA VAL A 66 16.10 21.50 16.83
C VAL A 66 14.91 20.58 17.10
N CYS A 67 14.82 19.47 16.35
CA CYS A 67 13.81 18.45 16.58
C CYS A 67 14.12 17.59 17.82
N PHE A 68 13.09 17.27 18.61
CA PHE A 68 13.20 16.42 19.80
C PHE A 68 12.36 15.16 19.64
#